data_AF-A0AAD1SRG6-F1
#
_entry.id   AF-A0AAD1SRG6-F1
#
_cell.length_a   1.000
_cell.length_b   1.000
_cell.length_c   1.000
_cell.angle_alpha   90.00
_cell.angle_beta   90.00
_cell.angle_gamma   90.00
#
_symmetry.space_group_name_H-M   'P 1'
#
loop_
_entity.id
_entity.type
_entity.pdbx_description
1 polymer ?
#
loop_
_entity_poly.entity_id
_entity_poly.type
_entity_poly.pdbx_seq_one_letter_code
_entity_poly.pdbx_strand_id
1 'polypeptide(L)'
;MAQDKLNVSVTSRAAQNNAAWFMNHLKSHRYRGLLGQVTYLPISNSNAKEWKSGVKDTTFAILYHTKCQGRINLTDVTDSIYDKELKYMSEKLGKQNVLVVVDDLEKSDNEESLRILQNQPSISKWARDLLLFNDKEKDPVPEAKQQVLLSSFSAGNIIGEYGTCPCK
;
A
#
# COMPACT_ATOMS: atom_id res chain seq x y z
N MET A 1 -10.90 -20.90 -15.69
CA MET A 1 -10.64 -20.86 -14.25
C MET A 1 -10.87 -19.44 -13.79
N ALA A 2 -11.65 -19.21 -12.73
CA ALA A 2 -11.86 -17.85 -12.22
C ALA A 2 -10.52 -17.36 -11.65
N GLN A 3 -10.06 -16.19 -12.08
CA GLN A 3 -8.88 -15.59 -11.51
C GLN A 3 -9.19 -15.17 -10.07
N ASP A 4 -8.37 -15.63 -9.12
CA ASP A 4 -8.54 -15.25 -7.72
C ASP A 4 -8.32 -13.75 -7.57
N LYS A 5 -9.29 -13.09 -6.94
CA LYS A 5 -9.26 -11.65 -6.73
C LYS A 5 -8.45 -11.34 -5.48
N LEU A 6 -7.73 -10.22 -5.49
CA LEU A 6 -6.97 -9.77 -4.35
C LEU A 6 -7.87 -9.19 -3.26
N ASN A 7 -7.70 -9.65 -2.03
CA ASN A 7 -8.22 -8.97 -0.85
C ASN A 7 -7.22 -7.90 -0.44
N VAL A 8 -7.62 -6.65 -0.57
CA VAL A 8 -6.79 -5.48 -0.30
C VAL A 8 -7.15 -4.87 1.04
N SER A 9 -6.14 -4.64 1.87
CA SER A 9 -6.31 -3.89 3.11
C SER A 9 -5.57 -2.57 3.03
N VAL A 10 -6.31 -1.47 3.16
CA VAL A 10 -5.73 -0.13 3.37
C VAL A 10 -5.51 0.03 4.86
N THR A 11 -4.26 0.16 5.27
CA THR A 11 -3.86 0.23 6.66
C THR A 11 -3.22 1.57 6.98
N SER A 12 -3.59 2.17 8.12
CA SER A 12 -3.10 3.51 8.49
C SER A 12 -3.28 3.77 9.99
N ARG A 13 -2.46 4.68 10.55
CA ARG A 13 -2.74 5.30 11.85
C ARG A 13 -3.81 6.40 11.79
N ALA A 14 -4.17 6.84 10.59
CA ALA A 14 -5.24 7.81 10.38
C ALA A 14 -6.61 7.22 10.71
N ALA A 15 -7.65 8.05 10.69
CA ALA A 15 -9.02 7.53 10.70
C ALA A 15 -9.43 7.13 9.27
N GLN A 16 -10.35 6.16 9.15
CA GLN A 16 -10.78 5.63 7.85
C GLN A 16 -11.32 6.70 6.89
N ASN A 17 -11.97 7.74 7.42
CA ASN A 17 -12.49 8.86 6.63
C ASN A 17 -11.39 9.58 5.83
N ASN A 18 -10.16 9.65 6.33
CA ASN A 18 -9.04 10.26 5.60
C ASN A 18 -8.68 9.44 4.34
N ALA A 19 -8.78 8.11 4.42
CA ALA A 19 -8.50 7.21 3.30
C ALA A 19 -9.74 6.89 2.43
N ALA A 20 -10.91 7.46 2.74
CA ALA A 20 -12.17 7.05 2.13
C ALA A 20 -12.20 7.27 0.62
N TRP A 21 -11.65 8.39 0.14
CA TRP A 21 -11.56 8.67 -1.30
C TRP A 21 -10.76 7.59 -2.03
N PHE A 22 -9.63 7.17 -1.45
CA PHE A 22 -8.75 6.17 -2.05
C PHE A 22 -9.39 4.78 -2.00
N MET A 23 -10.04 4.43 -0.89
CA MET A 23 -10.82 3.20 -0.81
C MET A 23 -11.96 3.16 -1.83
N ASN A 24 -12.66 4.28 -2.05
CA ASN A 24 -13.71 4.37 -3.06
C ASN A 24 -13.14 4.25 -4.48
N HIS A 25 -11.96 4.84 -4.72
CA HIS A 25 -11.24 4.66 -5.98
C HIS A 25 -10.90 3.19 -6.25
N LEU A 26 -10.38 2.46 -5.26
CA LEU A 26 -10.09 1.02 -5.37
C LEU A 26 -11.34 0.16 -5.60
N LYS A 27 -12.52 0.62 -5.14
CA LYS A 27 -13.81 -0.07 -5.36
C LYS A 27 -14.47 0.29 -6.70
N SER A 28 -13.87 1.19 -7.47
CA SER A 28 -14.40 1.63 -8.76
C SER A 28 -14.43 0.50 -9.79
N HIS A 29 -15.18 0.71 -10.89
CA HIS A 29 -15.35 -0.30 -11.94
C HIS A 29 -14.02 -0.80 -12.52
N ARG A 30 -13.01 0.07 -12.56
CA ARG A 30 -11.68 -0.22 -13.11
C ARG A 30 -10.97 -1.40 -12.43
N TYR A 31 -11.25 -1.65 -11.15
CA TYR A 31 -10.54 -2.68 -10.37
C TYR A 31 -11.39 -3.92 -10.09
N ARG A 32 -12.67 -3.97 -10.52
CA ARG A 32 -13.61 -5.06 -10.17
C ARG A 32 -13.17 -6.45 -10.63
N GLY A 33 -12.37 -6.53 -11.69
CA GLY A 33 -11.81 -7.78 -12.19
C GLY A 33 -10.61 -8.29 -11.38
N LEU A 34 -9.92 -7.40 -10.67
CA LEU A 34 -8.68 -7.70 -9.94
C LEU A 34 -8.88 -7.78 -8.43
N LEU A 35 -9.75 -6.93 -7.88
CA LEU A 35 -9.94 -6.78 -6.44
C LEU A 35 -11.24 -7.42 -5.97
N GLY A 36 -11.13 -8.18 -4.89
CA GLY A 36 -12.23 -8.80 -4.17
C GLY A 36 -12.70 -7.87 -3.08
N GLN A 37 -12.29 -8.16 -1.84
CA GLN A 37 -12.61 -7.31 -0.70
C GLN A 37 -11.61 -6.14 -0.59
N VAL A 38 -12.11 -4.93 -0.34
CA VAL A 38 -11.28 -3.77 0.03
C VAL A 38 -11.66 -3.34 1.45
N THR A 39 -10.78 -3.59 2.41
CA THR A 39 -11.00 -3.33 3.83
C THR A 39 -10.09 -2.23 4.38
N TYR A 40 -10.48 -1.69 5.53
CA TYR A 40 -9.65 -0.75 6.28
C TYR A 40 -9.14 -1.42 7.55
N LEU A 41 -7.84 -1.35 7.79
CA LEU A 41 -7.19 -1.89 8.99
C LEU A 41 -6.52 -0.76 9.78
N PRO A 42 -7.10 -0.30 10.91
CA PRO A 42 -6.48 0.75 11.70
C PRO A 42 -5.19 0.26 12.36
N ILE A 43 -4.18 1.12 12.46
CA ILE A 43 -2.97 0.93 13.25
C ILE A 43 -3.08 1.83 14.48
N SER A 44 -2.88 1.26 15.66
CA SER A 44 -2.81 1.99 16.92
C SER A 44 -1.83 1.29 17.86
N ASN A 45 -1.45 1.97 18.94
CA ASN A 45 -0.53 1.40 19.93
C ASN A 45 -1.15 0.23 20.71
N SER A 46 -2.47 0.09 20.72
CA SER A 46 -3.20 -0.90 21.53
C SER A 46 -3.77 -2.08 20.74
N ASN A 47 -3.79 -2.04 19.40
CA ASN A 47 -4.45 -3.06 18.56
C ASN A 47 -3.47 -3.92 17.74
N ALA A 48 -2.22 -4.03 18.19
CA ALA A 48 -1.17 -4.68 17.41
C ALA A 48 -1.49 -6.15 17.08
N LYS A 49 -2.23 -6.87 17.93
CA LYS A 49 -2.60 -8.29 17.69
C LYS A 49 -3.66 -8.40 16.60
N GLU A 50 -4.70 -7.59 16.70
CA GLU A 50 -5.83 -7.51 15.77
C GLU A 50 -5.34 -7.07 14.40
N TRP A 51 -4.51 -6.02 14.35
CA TRP A 51 -3.90 -5.54 13.13
C TRP A 51 -3.05 -6.63 12.46
N LYS A 52 -2.18 -7.30 13.23
CA LYS A 52 -1.36 -8.41 12.70
C LYS A 52 -2.18 -9.59 12.20
N SER A 53 -3.35 -9.85 12.78
CA SER A 53 -4.28 -10.87 12.30
C SER A 53 -4.91 -10.44 10.98
N GLY A 54 -5.45 -9.21 10.89
CA GLY A 54 -6.05 -8.71 9.66
C GLY A 54 -5.07 -8.67 8.47
N VAL A 55 -3.79 -8.37 8.72
CA VAL A 55 -2.75 -8.45 7.68
C VAL A 55 -2.58 -9.87 7.14
N LYS A 56 -2.72 -10.91 7.98
CA LYS A 56 -2.61 -12.32 7.52
C LYS A 56 -3.79 -12.75 6.67
N ASP A 57 -4.95 -12.14 6.87
CA ASP A 57 -6.17 -12.43 6.11
C ASP A 57 -6.26 -11.64 4.78
N THR A 58 -5.22 -10.85 4.49
CA THR A 58 -5.11 -9.98 3.31
C THR A 58 -4.17 -10.60 2.28
N THR A 59 -4.41 -10.39 0.98
CA THR A 59 -3.46 -10.79 -0.08
C THR A 59 -2.54 -9.65 -0.51
N PHE A 60 -3.01 -8.41 -0.42
CA PHE A 60 -2.25 -7.20 -0.77
C PHE A 60 -2.51 -6.09 0.24
N ALA A 61 -1.46 -5.51 0.83
CA ALA A 61 -1.62 -4.45 1.82
C ALA A 61 -1.09 -3.10 1.33
N ILE A 62 -1.84 -2.05 1.62
CA ILE A 62 -1.48 -0.68 1.29
C ILE A 62 -1.28 0.09 2.59
N LEU A 63 -0.04 0.46 2.89
CA LEU A 63 0.26 1.37 3.99
C LEU A 63 -0.05 2.79 3.54
N TYR A 64 -1.10 3.38 4.11
CA TYR A 64 -1.56 4.71 3.79
C TYR A 64 -1.16 5.70 4.89
N HIS A 65 -0.60 6.84 4.49
CA HIS A 65 -0.26 7.95 5.37
C HIS A 65 -0.82 9.26 4.82
N THR A 66 -1.30 10.12 5.70
CA THR A 66 -1.74 11.48 5.36
C THR A 66 -0.80 12.49 6.04
N LYS A 67 -0.31 13.48 5.29
CA LYS A 67 0.49 14.59 5.84
C LYS A 67 -0.32 15.45 6.83
N CYS A 68 -1.65 15.44 6.79
CA CYS A 68 -2.47 16.17 7.76
C CYS A 68 -2.26 15.69 9.21
N GLN A 69 -1.69 14.50 9.41
CA GLN A 69 -1.29 13.99 10.73
C GLN A 69 0.16 14.30 11.13
N GLY A 70 0.84 15.18 10.40
CA GLY A 70 2.15 15.70 10.75
C GLY A 70 3.23 15.37 9.73
N ARG A 71 4.42 15.00 10.22
CA ARG A 71 5.62 14.82 9.39
C ARG A 71 5.51 13.58 8.51
N ILE A 72 6.21 13.59 7.37
CA ILE A 72 6.37 12.43 6.48
C ILE A 72 7.55 11.59 7.01
N ASN A 73 7.45 11.16 8.26
CA ASN A 73 8.46 10.35 8.95
C ASN A 73 7.95 8.90 9.00
N LEU A 74 7.87 8.25 7.85
CA LEU A 74 7.31 6.90 7.73
C LEU A 74 8.29 5.87 8.30
N THR A 75 9.55 5.93 7.84
CA THR A 75 10.64 5.02 8.20
C THR A 75 11.99 5.74 8.30
N ASP A 76 13.00 5.09 8.88
CA ASP A 76 14.43 5.49 8.87
C ASP A 76 14.78 6.89 9.43
N VAL A 77 13.86 7.50 10.17
CA VAL A 77 14.03 8.82 10.80
C VAL A 77 13.60 8.76 12.25
N THR A 78 14.05 9.70 13.06
CA THR A 78 13.63 9.81 14.46
C THR A 78 12.10 9.92 14.54
N ASP A 79 11.51 9.14 15.44
CA ASP A 79 10.06 9.01 15.64
C ASP A 79 9.31 8.44 14.41
N SER A 80 9.98 7.60 13.60
CA SER A 80 9.33 6.81 12.56
C SER A 80 8.17 6.00 13.11
N ILE A 81 7.02 6.06 12.42
CA ILE A 81 5.76 5.51 12.91
C ILE A 81 5.39 4.16 12.29
N TYR A 82 6.11 3.72 11.24
CA TYR A 82 5.76 2.52 10.47
C TYR A 82 6.88 1.51 10.26
N ASP A 83 8.07 1.67 10.84
CA ASP A 83 9.19 0.72 10.63
C ASP A 83 8.79 -0.73 10.94
N LYS A 84 8.05 -0.94 12.03
CA LYS A 84 7.65 -2.28 12.47
C LYS A 84 6.52 -2.83 11.61
N GLU A 85 5.54 -1.98 11.29
CA GLU A 85 4.35 -2.32 10.54
C GLU A 85 4.70 -2.65 9.09
N LEU A 86 5.51 -1.81 8.45
CA LEU A 86 5.92 -2.00 7.06
C LEU A 86 6.76 -3.27 6.92
N LYS A 87 7.73 -3.49 7.83
CA LYS A 87 8.52 -4.72 7.86
C LYS A 87 7.62 -5.94 8.05
N TYR A 88 6.69 -5.91 9.00
CA TYR A 88 5.78 -7.03 9.24
C TYR A 88 4.91 -7.35 8.02
N MET A 89 4.35 -6.33 7.36
CA MET A 89 3.59 -6.51 6.12
C MET A 89 4.43 -7.20 5.05
N SER A 90 5.66 -6.74 4.83
CA SER A 90 6.57 -7.35 3.85
C SER A 90 6.96 -8.78 4.20
N GLU A 91 7.17 -9.08 5.48
CA GLU A 91 7.52 -10.44 5.95
C GLU A 91 6.34 -11.41 5.82
N LYS A 92 5.09 -10.92 5.82
CA LYS A 92 3.90 -11.77 5.72
C LYS A 92 3.35 -11.91 4.31
N LEU A 93 3.34 -10.83 3.55
CA LEU A 93 2.75 -10.80 2.20
C LEU A 93 3.81 -10.88 1.11
N GLY A 94 5.07 -10.63 1.43
CA GLY A 94 6.13 -10.38 0.47
C GLY A 94 6.13 -8.93 0.00
N LYS A 95 7.32 -8.38 -0.25
CA LYS A 95 7.52 -6.99 -0.72
C LYS A 95 6.63 -6.63 -1.92
N GLN A 96 6.42 -7.58 -2.85
CA GLN A 96 5.64 -7.37 -4.07
C GLN A 96 4.15 -7.11 -3.83
N ASN A 97 3.64 -7.48 -2.65
CA ASN A 97 2.24 -7.32 -2.25
C ASN A 97 2.04 -6.19 -1.23
N VAL A 98 3.02 -5.29 -1.13
CA VAL A 98 3.00 -4.15 -0.21
C VAL A 98 3.21 -2.87 -1.01
N LEU A 99 2.30 -1.92 -0.85
CA LEU A 99 2.36 -0.59 -1.46
C LEU A 99 2.37 0.48 -0.37
N VAL A 100 3.12 1.56 -0.55
CA VAL A 100 3.02 2.74 0.31
C VAL A 100 2.31 3.86 -0.43
N VAL A 101 1.33 4.47 0.21
CA VAL A 101 0.60 5.64 -0.28
C VAL A 101 0.78 6.78 0.70
N VAL A 102 1.20 7.94 0.20
CA VAL A 102 1.33 9.17 0.99
C VAL A 102 0.45 10.23 0.38
N ASP A 103 -0.47 10.74 1.18
CA ASP A 103 -1.49 11.70 0.79
C ASP A 103 -1.27 13.07 1.45
N ASP A 104 -2.01 14.07 0.98
CA ASP A 104 -2.01 15.47 1.41
C ASP A 104 -0.65 16.16 1.22
N LEU A 105 0.07 15.78 0.17
CA LEU A 105 1.34 16.39 -0.18
C LEU A 105 1.13 17.65 -1.03
N GLU A 106 2.05 18.59 -0.92
CA GLU A 106 2.08 19.77 -1.80
C GLU A 106 2.60 19.39 -3.20
N LYS A 107 3.56 18.46 -3.23
CA LYS A 107 4.18 17.90 -4.43
C LYS A 107 4.02 16.39 -4.41
N SER A 108 3.66 15.84 -5.56
CA SER A 108 3.46 14.40 -5.75
C SER A 108 4.13 13.90 -7.04
N ASP A 109 5.16 14.64 -7.47
CA ASP A 109 5.99 14.34 -8.63
C ASP A 109 7.06 13.28 -8.31
N ASN A 110 7.76 12.85 -9.36
CA ASN A 110 8.80 11.83 -9.23
C ASN A 110 10.02 12.32 -8.42
N GLU A 111 10.29 13.63 -8.42
CA GLU A 111 11.42 14.19 -7.68
C GLU A 111 11.17 14.06 -6.17
N GLU A 112 9.95 14.38 -5.72
CA GLU A 112 9.57 14.23 -4.31
C GLU A 112 9.52 12.75 -3.91
N SER A 113 9.08 11.85 -4.80
CA SER A 113 9.12 10.40 -4.56
C SER A 113 10.57 9.91 -4.38
N LEU A 114 11.48 10.29 -5.29
CA LEU A 114 12.90 9.94 -5.19
C LEU A 114 13.53 10.50 -3.92
N ARG A 115 13.21 11.74 -3.55
CA ARG A 115 13.68 12.37 -2.32
C ARG A 115 13.24 11.59 -1.08
N ILE A 116 11.98 11.15 -1.02
CA ILE A 116 11.47 10.33 0.09
C ILE A 116 12.22 9.00 0.12
N LEU A 117 12.36 8.30 -1.00
CA LEU A 117 13.04 7.00 -1.07
C LEU A 117 14.53 7.08 -0.74
N GLN A 118 15.21 8.20 -1.05
CA GLN A 118 16.60 8.44 -0.67
C GLN A 118 16.75 8.62 0.85
N ASN A 119 15.83 9.35 1.48
CA ASN A 119 15.88 9.61 2.92
C ASN A 119 15.32 8.45 3.75
N GLN A 120 14.42 7.64 3.17
CA GLN A 120 13.66 6.58 3.83
C GLN A 120 13.78 5.26 3.05
N PRO A 121 15.01 4.69 2.95
CA PRO A 121 15.27 3.53 2.10
C PRO A 121 14.54 2.25 2.53
N SER A 122 14.06 2.16 3.77
CA SER A 122 13.23 1.03 4.22
C SER A 122 11.91 0.92 3.47
N ILE A 123 11.40 2.01 2.89
CA ILE A 123 10.25 1.96 1.98
C ILE A 123 10.59 1.08 0.78
N SER A 124 11.67 1.37 0.06
CA SER A 124 12.13 0.56 -1.07
C SER A 124 12.55 -0.86 -0.67
N LYS A 125 12.93 -1.08 0.59
CA LYS A 125 13.30 -2.39 1.10
C LYS A 125 12.09 -3.31 1.30
N TRP A 126 10.98 -2.76 1.80
CA TRP A 126 9.83 -3.54 2.28
C TRP A 126 8.56 -3.36 1.45
N ALA A 127 8.46 -2.33 0.63
CA ALA A 127 7.35 -2.10 -0.28
C ALA A 127 7.80 -2.18 -1.74
N ARG A 128 6.85 -2.55 -2.62
CA ARG A 128 7.05 -2.60 -4.05
C ARG A 128 7.20 -1.20 -4.64
N ASP A 129 6.21 -0.35 -4.38
CA ASP A 129 6.12 1.00 -4.94
C ASP A 129 5.66 2.01 -3.87
N LEU A 130 5.98 3.28 -4.13
CA LEU A 130 5.53 4.44 -3.38
C LEU A 130 4.70 5.34 -4.30
N LEU A 131 3.45 5.61 -3.92
CA LEU A 131 2.57 6.56 -4.59
C LEU A 131 2.33 7.78 -3.71
N LEU A 132 2.58 8.94 -4.29
CA LEU A 132 2.34 10.24 -3.65
C LEU A 132 1.04 10.83 -4.19
N PHE A 133 0.27 11.52 -3.37
CA PHE A 133 -0.96 12.21 -3.78
C PHE A 133 -1.00 13.61 -3.18
N ASN A 134 -1.46 14.54 -4.01
CA ASN A 134 -1.90 15.87 -3.58
C ASN A 134 -3.41 16.00 -3.70
N ASP A 135 -3.99 17.05 -3.14
CA ASP A 135 -5.45 17.26 -3.12
C ASP A 135 -6.09 17.34 -4.51
N LYS A 136 -5.36 17.79 -5.53
CA LYS A 136 -5.86 17.93 -6.91
C LYS A 136 -5.94 16.60 -7.66
N GLU A 137 -5.34 15.55 -7.11
CA GLU A 137 -5.21 14.23 -7.75
C GLU A 137 -6.15 13.18 -7.17
N LYS A 138 -7.06 13.57 -6.28
CA LYS A 138 -8.01 12.65 -5.63
C LYS A 138 -9.23 12.38 -6.52
N ASP A 139 -9.58 13.31 -7.41
CA ASP A 139 -10.69 13.19 -8.34
C ASP A 139 -10.47 14.03 -9.62
N PRO A 140 -10.09 13.42 -10.77
CA PRO A 140 -9.76 12.02 -10.94
C PRO A 140 -8.31 11.69 -10.53
N VAL A 141 -8.08 10.45 -10.10
CA VAL A 141 -6.73 9.90 -9.94
C VAL A 141 -5.98 9.94 -11.29
N PRO A 142 -4.74 10.46 -11.36
CA PRO A 142 -3.99 10.51 -12.61
C PRO A 142 -3.78 9.13 -13.24
N GLU A 143 -3.94 9.01 -14.56
CA GLU A 143 -3.84 7.74 -15.29
C GLU A 143 -2.53 7.00 -15.01
N ALA A 144 -1.40 7.72 -14.92
CA ALA A 144 -0.11 7.14 -14.58
C ALA A 144 -0.12 6.39 -13.24
N LYS A 145 -0.77 6.95 -12.21
CA LYS A 145 -0.88 6.32 -10.88
C LYS A 145 -1.85 5.13 -10.93
N GLN A 146 -2.91 5.24 -11.72
CA GLN A 146 -3.82 4.12 -11.95
C GLN A 146 -3.11 2.94 -12.62
N GLN A 147 -2.19 3.19 -13.57
CA GLN A 147 -1.41 2.16 -14.24
C GLN A 147 -0.43 1.47 -13.28
N VAL A 148 0.20 2.23 -12.38
CA VAL A 148 1.01 1.63 -11.31
C VAL A 148 0.15 0.69 -10.47
N LEU A 149 -1.01 1.14 -9.98
CA LEU A 149 -1.93 0.31 -9.19
C LEU A 149 -2.35 -0.97 -9.94
N LEU A 150 -2.75 -0.86 -11.20
CA LEU A 150 -3.10 -2.02 -12.03
C LEU A 150 -1.93 -2.99 -12.17
N SER A 151 -0.72 -2.48 -12.39
CA SER A 151 0.48 -3.31 -12.52
C SER A 151 0.81 -4.03 -11.21
N SER A 152 0.66 -3.36 -10.06
CA SER A 152 0.92 -3.94 -8.74
C SER A 152 -0.10 -5.05 -8.42
N PHE A 153 -1.39 -4.83 -8.72
CA PHE A 153 -2.44 -5.83 -8.50
C PHE A 153 -2.35 -7.01 -9.47
N SER A 154 -1.92 -6.78 -10.71
CA SER A 154 -1.79 -7.86 -11.69
C SER A 154 -0.57 -8.74 -11.42
N ALA A 155 0.54 -8.16 -10.96
CA ALA A 155 1.75 -8.92 -10.63
C ALA A 155 1.57 -9.82 -9.40
N GLY A 156 0.77 -9.39 -8.41
CA GLY A 156 0.42 -10.20 -7.24
C GLY A 156 -0.39 -11.46 -7.59
N ASN A 157 -1.09 -11.49 -8.72
CA ASN A 157 -1.89 -12.63 -9.16
C ASN A 157 -1.07 -13.72 -9.91
N ILE A 158 0.19 -13.49 -10.25
CA ILE A 158 1.01 -14.44 -11.03
C ILE A 158 1.68 -15.50 -10.15
N ILE A 159 1.74 -15.31 -8.83
CA ILE A 159 2.41 -16.25 -7.90
C ILE A 159 1.59 -17.51 -7.54
N GLY A 160 0.47 -17.77 -8.22
CA GLY A 160 -0.31 -19.01 -8.08
C GLY A 160 0.21 -20.22 -8.87
N GLU A 161 1.15 -20.04 -9.81
CA GLU A 161 1.62 -21.14 -10.67
C GLU A 161 3.13 -21.04 -10.95
N TYR A 162 3.98 -21.44 -10.00
CA TYR A 162 5.26 -22.09 -10.35
C TYR A 162 5.56 -23.19 -9.34
N GLY A 163 5.06 -24.37 -9.68
CA GLY A 163 5.56 -25.62 -9.15
C GLY A 163 7.00 -25.88 -9.59
N THR A 164 7.72 -26.58 -8.72
CA THR A 164 8.88 -27.44 -9.00
C THR A 164 9.96 -26.87 -9.91
N CYS A 165 11.06 -26.43 -9.30
CA CYS A 165 12.37 -26.39 -9.96
C CYS A 165 12.75 -27.81 -10.45
N PRO A 166 12.99 -28.03 -11.74
CA PRO A 166 13.74 -29.19 -12.19
C PRO A 166 15.22 -28.85 -12.09
N CYS A 167 15.91 -29.43 -11.12
CA CYS A 167 17.35 -29.55 -11.18
C CYS A 167 17.70 -30.44 -12.39
N LYS A 168 18.42 -29.87 -13.36
CA LYS A 168 19.23 -30.63 -14.31
C LYS A 168 20.67 -30.66 -13.80
#